data_AF-C6HRN4-F1
#
_entry.id   AF-C6HRN4-F1
#
_cell.length_a   1.000
_cell.length_b   1.000
_cell.length_c   1.000
_cell.angle_alpha   90.00
_cell.angle_beta   90.00
_cell.angle_gamma   90.00
#
_symmetry.space_group_name_H-M   'P 1'
#
loop_
_entity.id
_entity.type
_entity.pdbx_description
1 polymer ?
#
loop_
_entity_poly.entity_id
_entity_poly.type
_entity_poly.pdbx_seq_one_letter_code
_entity_poly.pdbx_strand_id
1 'polypeptide(L)'
;MSSSSYTATTTHVTRKFHWPDIQLNIWFSVVLAGSATCLGIFSWFMTVQAQMELPTPWVFPFMIATAALSLIFLCLIVFLAMQHSLIPEMIILGSFILFVLWFAGLIGTAVQLYGSKASINSNCQNWVSGYEFKGASINTLAWLTNFNICNCWKAAFAFEVVVSVFLIWMIVMAFQVRKHIDIF
;
A
#
# COMPACT_ATOMS: atom_id res chain seq x y z
N MET A 1 -40.53 56.24 -5.39
CA MET A 1 -39.77 55.32 -4.51
C MET A 1 -39.36 54.13 -5.37
N SER A 2 -38.09 54.06 -5.77
CA SER A 2 -37.55 53.00 -6.64
C SER A 2 -36.83 51.99 -5.74
N SER A 3 -37.31 50.75 -5.68
CA SER A 3 -36.65 49.64 -5.01
C SER A 3 -35.61 49.02 -5.95
N SER A 4 -34.32 49.25 -5.68
CA SER A 4 -33.22 48.52 -6.33
C SER A 4 -33.24 47.06 -5.90
N SER A 5 -33.66 46.19 -6.82
CA SER A 5 -33.48 44.74 -6.71
C SER A 5 -32.01 44.40 -6.93
N TYR A 6 -31.28 44.05 -5.87
CA TYR A 6 -29.95 43.48 -5.97
C TYR A 6 -30.10 42.00 -6.39
N THR A 7 -29.96 41.73 -7.69
CA THR A 7 -29.85 40.36 -8.18
C THR A 7 -28.46 39.83 -7.80
N ALA A 8 -28.38 39.05 -6.73
CA ALA A 8 -27.16 38.35 -6.35
C ALA A 8 -26.86 37.26 -7.39
N THR A 9 -26.04 37.59 -8.38
CA THR A 9 -25.50 36.61 -9.33
C THR A 9 -24.56 35.68 -8.55
N THR A 10 -25.09 34.54 -8.11
CA THR A 10 -24.27 33.49 -7.49
C THR A 10 -23.43 32.86 -8.60
N THR A 11 -22.24 33.39 -8.82
CA THR A 11 -21.26 32.74 -9.69
C THR A 11 -20.87 31.42 -9.00
N HIS A 12 -21.36 30.30 -9.51
CA HIS A 12 -20.80 28.99 -9.21
C HIS A 12 -19.37 28.98 -9.75
N VAL A 13 -18.42 29.47 -8.97
CA VAL A 13 -17.00 29.30 -9.26
C VAL A 13 -16.72 27.81 -9.13
N THR A 14 -16.56 27.13 -10.26
CA THR A 14 -16.15 25.72 -10.29
C THR A 14 -14.77 25.64 -9.64
N ARG A 15 -14.75 25.29 -8.36
CA ARG A 15 -13.57 25.23 -7.49
C ARG A 15 -12.61 24.16 -8.03
N LYS A 16 -11.57 24.58 -8.76
CA LYS A 16 -10.52 23.67 -9.24
C LYS A 16 -9.50 23.45 -8.13
N PHE A 17 -9.39 22.21 -7.65
CA PHE A 17 -8.37 21.83 -6.68
C PHE A 17 -7.01 21.77 -7.40
N HIS A 18 -6.06 22.60 -6.98
CA HIS A 18 -4.69 22.54 -7.50
C HIS A 18 -3.87 21.59 -6.62
N TRP A 19 -3.45 20.46 -7.21
CA TRP A 19 -2.64 19.45 -6.54
C TRP A 19 -1.16 19.64 -6.90
N PRO A 20 -0.22 19.36 -5.98
CA PRO A 20 1.20 19.40 -6.28
C PRO A 20 1.60 18.21 -7.16
N ASP A 21 1.75 18.43 -8.46
CA ASP A 21 1.97 17.38 -9.47
C ASP A 21 3.16 16.45 -9.14
N ILE A 22 4.29 17.02 -8.72
CA ILE A 22 5.50 16.25 -8.40
C ILE A 22 5.29 15.36 -7.17
N GLN A 23 4.69 15.90 -6.09
CA GLN A 23 4.47 15.14 -4.86
C GLN A 23 3.47 14.01 -5.10
N LEU A 24 2.40 14.28 -5.85
CA LEU A 24 1.38 13.30 -6.20
C LEU A 24 1.96 12.16 -7.05
N ASN A 25 2.82 12.46 -8.03
CA ASN A 25 3.45 11.46 -8.89
C ASN A 25 4.44 10.56 -8.12
N ILE A 26 5.24 11.14 -7.21
CA ILE A 26 6.12 10.38 -6.33
C ILE A 26 5.30 9.46 -5.43
N TRP A 27 4.25 10.00 -4.81
CA TRP A 27 3.34 9.23 -3.98
C TRP A 27 2.72 8.05 -4.74
N PHE A 28 2.16 8.32 -5.92
CA PHE A 28 1.51 7.32 -6.76
C PHE A 28 2.48 6.19 -7.12
N SER A 29 3.69 6.53 -7.55
CA SER A 29 4.71 5.56 -7.96
C SER A 29 5.12 4.64 -6.81
N VAL A 30 5.33 5.20 -5.61
CA VAL A 30 5.74 4.44 -4.43
C VAL A 30 4.61 3.52 -3.95
N VAL A 31 3.38 4.03 -3.85
CA VAL A 31 2.23 3.24 -3.40
C VAL A 31 1.87 2.15 -4.44
N LEU A 32 2.00 2.44 -5.73
CA LEU A 32 1.81 1.46 -6.80
C LEU A 32 2.84 0.33 -6.71
N ALA A 33 4.12 0.67 -6.59
CA ALA A 33 5.20 -0.31 -6.46
C ALA A 33 5.01 -1.17 -5.21
N GLY A 34 4.75 -0.56 -4.05
CA GLY A 34 4.53 -1.30 -2.80
C GLY A 34 3.31 -2.21 -2.86
N SER A 35 2.20 -1.73 -3.43
CA SER A 35 0.96 -2.52 -3.57
C SER A 35 1.14 -3.71 -4.53
N ALA A 36 1.75 -3.48 -5.70
CA ALA A 36 1.99 -4.54 -6.68
C ALA A 36 2.97 -5.59 -6.16
N THR A 37 4.05 -5.16 -5.49
CA THR A 37 5.04 -6.07 -4.89
C THR A 37 4.44 -6.91 -3.78
N CYS A 38 3.67 -6.31 -2.85
CA CYS A 38 3.04 -7.08 -1.78
C CYS A 38 2.00 -8.05 -2.33
N LEU A 39 1.16 -7.63 -3.28
CA LEU A 39 0.20 -8.54 -3.94
C LEU A 39 0.91 -9.75 -4.55
N GLY A 40 2.01 -9.53 -5.28
CA GLY A 40 2.80 -10.60 -5.89
C GLY A 40 3.39 -11.57 -4.85
N ILE A 41 4.02 -11.04 -3.79
CA ILE A 41 4.64 -11.85 -2.74
C ILE A 41 3.61 -12.71 -2.01
N PHE A 42 2.51 -12.12 -1.54
CA PHE A 42 1.49 -12.87 -0.79
C PHE A 42 0.72 -13.86 -1.66
N SER A 43 0.49 -13.55 -2.94
CA SER A 43 -0.08 -14.49 -3.92
C SER A 43 0.83 -15.71 -4.13
N TRP A 44 2.13 -15.48 -4.23
CA TRP A 44 3.10 -16.57 -4.33
C TRP A 44 3.14 -17.42 -3.06
N PHE A 45 3.12 -16.80 -1.87
CA PHE A 45 3.03 -17.54 -0.61
C PHE A 45 1.78 -18.41 -0.51
N MET A 46 0.61 -17.92 -0.95
CA MET A 46 -0.62 -18.74 -1.01
C MET A 46 -0.44 -19.98 -1.89
N THR A 47 0.18 -19.81 -3.06
CA THR A 47 0.49 -20.93 -3.97
C THR A 47 1.41 -21.95 -3.30
N VAL A 48 2.47 -21.48 -2.64
CA VAL A 48 3.43 -22.34 -1.92
C VAL A 48 2.73 -23.10 -0.78
N GLN A 49 1.88 -22.45 0.01
CA GLN A 49 1.10 -23.12 1.07
C GLN A 49 0.15 -24.18 0.50
N ALA A 50 -0.52 -23.88 -0.62
CA ALA A 50 -1.41 -24.84 -1.28
C ALA A 50 -0.66 -26.09 -1.78
N GLN A 51 0.56 -25.93 -2.30
CA GLN A 51 1.39 -27.07 -2.73
C GLN A 51 1.89 -27.93 -1.56
N MET A 52 2.03 -27.34 -0.37
CA MET A 52 2.45 -28.06 0.83
C MET A 52 1.27 -28.63 1.64
N GLU A 53 0.02 -28.44 1.19
CA GLU A 53 -1.20 -28.85 1.89
C GLU A 53 -1.29 -28.31 3.32
N LEU A 54 -0.69 -27.14 3.57
CA LEU A 54 -0.67 -26.50 4.87
C LEU A 54 -1.81 -25.46 5.01
N PRO A 55 -2.33 -25.27 6.23
CA PRO A 55 -3.33 -24.22 6.47
C PRO A 55 -2.73 -22.84 6.22
N THR A 56 -3.47 -22.01 5.48
CA THR A 56 -3.02 -20.67 5.09
C THR A 56 -3.17 -19.67 6.25
N PRO A 57 -2.08 -18.96 6.63
CA PRO A 57 -2.18 -17.89 7.61
C PRO A 57 -3.13 -16.78 7.14
N TRP A 58 -3.95 -16.24 8.03
CA TRP A 58 -4.95 -15.21 7.71
C TRP A 58 -4.35 -13.94 7.06
N VAL A 59 -3.08 -13.62 7.39
CA VAL A 59 -2.37 -12.44 6.85
C VAL A 59 -2.23 -12.52 5.34
N PHE A 60 -2.11 -13.72 4.75
CA PHE A 60 -1.90 -13.85 3.30
C PHE A 60 -3.11 -13.39 2.49
N PRO A 61 -4.32 -13.97 2.64
CA PRO A 61 -5.49 -13.49 1.91
C PRO A 61 -5.86 -12.05 2.31
N PHE A 62 -5.62 -11.65 3.56
CA PHE A 62 -5.85 -10.28 4.02
C PHE A 62 -4.98 -9.27 3.26
N MET A 63 -3.68 -9.54 3.10
CA MET A 63 -2.76 -8.66 2.38
C MET A 63 -3.02 -8.64 0.89
N ILE A 64 -3.42 -9.77 0.29
CA ILE A 64 -3.84 -9.81 -1.12
C ILE A 64 -5.05 -8.89 -1.33
N ALA A 65 -6.07 -8.99 -0.48
CA ALA A 65 -7.27 -8.15 -0.57
C ALA A 65 -6.95 -6.66 -0.37
N THR A 66 -6.12 -6.35 0.63
CA THR A 66 -5.70 -4.97 0.94
C THR A 66 -4.88 -4.35 -0.19
N ALA A 67 -3.91 -5.09 -0.74
CA ALA A 67 -3.11 -4.63 -1.86
C ALA A 67 -3.95 -4.47 -3.14
N ALA A 68 -4.88 -5.40 -3.41
CA ALA A 68 -5.80 -5.29 -4.55
C ALA A 68 -6.72 -4.07 -4.42
N LEU A 69 -7.28 -3.82 -3.23
CA LEU A 69 -8.09 -2.64 -2.96
C LEU A 69 -7.29 -1.34 -3.14
N SER A 70 -6.01 -1.36 -2.79
CA SER A 70 -5.10 -0.22 -2.99
C SER A 70 -4.83 0.05 -4.47
N LEU A 71 -4.63 -1.00 -5.28
CA LEU A 71 -4.51 -0.85 -6.73
C LEU A 71 -5.80 -0.31 -7.35
N ILE A 72 -6.96 -0.80 -6.90
CA ILE A 72 -8.27 -0.25 -7.34
C ILE A 72 -8.38 1.23 -6.98
N PHE A 73 -7.99 1.62 -5.76
CA PHE A 73 -7.98 3.02 -5.33
C PHE A 73 -7.03 3.88 -6.18
N LEU A 74 -5.84 3.40 -6.53
CA LEU A 74 -4.93 4.10 -7.44
C LEU A 74 -5.53 4.27 -8.84
N CYS A 75 -6.17 3.23 -9.39
CA CYS A 75 -6.89 3.32 -10.66
C CYS A 75 -8.02 4.36 -10.61
N LEU A 76 -8.77 4.42 -9.50
CA LEU A 76 -9.78 5.45 -9.28
C LEU A 76 -9.17 6.86 -9.26
N ILE A 77 -8.05 7.07 -8.55
CA ILE A 77 -7.37 8.38 -8.54
C ILE A 77 -6.96 8.81 -9.96
N VAL A 78 -6.38 7.90 -10.75
CA VAL A 78 -6.01 8.20 -12.15
C VAL A 78 -7.24 8.57 -12.97
N PHE A 79 -8.34 7.82 -12.81
CA PHE A 79 -9.59 8.11 -13.50
C PHE A 79 -10.17 9.49 -13.13
N LEU A 80 -10.19 9.86 -11.84
CA LEU A 80 -10.61 11.19 -11.40
C LEU A 80 -9.65 12.30 -11.86
N ALA A 81 -8.35 12.00 -11.97
CA ALA A 81 -7.33 12.94 -12.47
C ALA A 81 -7.56 13.30 -13.93
N MET A 82 -7.94 12.32 -14.76
CA MET A 82 -8.33 12.56 -16.15
C MET A 82 -9.57 13.45 -16.28
N GLN A 83 -10.46 13.44 -15.29
CA GLN A 83 -11.66 14.29 -15.25
C GLN A 83 -11.39 15.67 -14.62
N HIS A 84 -10.15 15.96 -14.20
CA HIS A 84 -9.77 17.18 -13.47
C HIS A 84 -10.62 17.44 -12.20
N SER A 85 -11.17 16.39 -11.60
CA SER A 85 -12.09 16.48 -10.46
C SER A 85 -11.58 15.65 -9.28
N LEU A 86 -10.34 15.91 -8.83
CA LEU A 86 -9.84 15.31 -7.60
C LEU A 86 -10.47 16.00 -6.39
N ILE A 87 -11.53 15.39 -5.86
CA ILE A 87 -12.19 15.85 -4.64
C ILE A 87 -11.37 15.38 -3.43
N PRO A 88 -10.85 16.29 -2.58
CA PRO A 88 -10.01 15.93 -1.44
C PRO A 88 -10.70 15.02 -0.41
N GLU A 89 -12.01 15.16 -0.26
CA GLU A 89 -12.80 14.40 0.73
C GLU A 89 -12.77 12.90 0.49
N MET A 90 -12.94 12.48 -0.76
CA MET A 90 -12.88 11.06 -1.14
C MET A 90 -11.48 10.50 -0.90
N ILE A 91 -10.44 11.26 -1.25
CA ILE A 91 -9.04 10.84 -1.10
C ILE A 91 -8.66 10.68 0.38
N ILE A 92 -9.10 11.59 1.26
CA ILE A 92 -8.85 11.48 2.70
C ILE A 92 -9.49 10.23 3.27
N LEU A 93 -10.77 9.99 2.97
CA LEU A 93 -11.51 8.83 3.47
C LEU A 93 -10.88 7.51 2.96
N GLY A 94 -10.61 7.42 1.66
CA GLY A 94 -9.99 6.25 1.05
C GLY A 94 -8.60 5.98 1.60
N SER A 95 -7.77 7.02 1.75
CA SER A 95 -6.42 6.88 2.31
C SER A 95 -6.43 6.46 3.78
N PHE A 96 -7.39 6.94 4.57
CA PHE A 96 -7.55 6.53 5.97
C PHE A 96 -7.96 5.06 6.11
N ILE A 97 -8.94 4.61 5.32
CA ILE A 97 -9.38 3.21 5.32
C ILE A 97 -8.22 2.30 4.91
N LEU A 98 -7.54 2.63 3.80
CA LEU A 98 -6.38 1.88 3.35
C LEU A 98 -5.26 1.88 4.38
N PHE A 99 -5.00 3.02 5.04
CA PHE A 99 -3.98 3.10 6.09
C PHE A 99 -4.26 2.09 7.22
N VAL A 100 -5.49 2.02 7.72
CA VAL A 100 -5.86 1.07 8.78
C VAL A 100 -5.67 -0.38 8.31
N LEU A 101 -6.06 -0.69 7.08
CA LEU A 101 -5.89 -2.03 6.51
C LEU A 101 -4.41 -2.41 6.35
N TRP A 102 -3.60 -1.53 5.76
CA TRP A 102 -2.16 -1.73 5.63
C TRP A 102 -1.46 -1.84 6.97
N PHE A 103 -1.86 -1.04 7.96
CA PHE A 103 -1.29 -1.09 9.30
C PHE A 103 -1.64 -2.38 10.04
N ALA A 104 -2.88 -2.88 9.91
CA ALA A 104 -3.26 -4.18 10.44
C ALA A 104 -2.47 -5.33 9.79
N GLY A 105 -2.26 -5.23 8.47
CA GLY A 105 -1.41 -6.14 7.71
C GLY A 105 0.03 -6.16 8.21
N LEU A 106 0.60 -4.97 8.39
CA LEU A 106 1.94 -4.76 8.95
C LEU A 106 2.12 -5.42 10.31
N ILE A 107 1.15 -5.27 11.21
CA ILE A 107 1.19 -5.94 12.52
C ILE A 107 1.15 -7.46 12.34
N GLY A 108 0.27 -7.97 11.47
CA GLY A 108 0.18 -9.40 11.16
C GLY A 108 1.49 -9.98 10.61
N THR A 109 2.10 -9.30 9.64
CA THR A 109 3.39 -9.65 9.04
C THR A 109 4.51 -9.57 10.08
N ALA A 110 4.54 -8.53 10.92
CA ALA A 110 5.53 -8.36 11.97
C ALA A 110 5.50 -9.51 12.99
N VAL A 111 4.30 -9.93 13.41
CA VAL A 111 4.13 -11.04 14.35
C VAL A 111 4.63 -12.36 13.75
N GLN A 112 4.42 -12.61 12.46
CA GLN A 112 4.95 -13.82 11.82
C GLN A 112 6.48 -13.74 11.64
N LEU A 113 7.00 -12.57 11.27
CA LEU A 113 8.43 -12.39 10.99
C LEU A 113 9.30 -12.44 12.26
N TYR A 114 8.85 -11.79 13.34
CA TYR A 114 9.61 -11.59 14.58
C TYR A 114 8.97 -12.25 15.82
N GLY A 115 7.90 -13.02 15.67
CA GLY A 115 7.21 -13.67 16.78
C GLY A 115 8.07 -14.67 17.54
N SER A 116 7.74 -14.93 18.80
CA SER A 116 8.51 -15.83 19.68
C SER A 116 8.39 -17.32 19.34
N LYS A 117 7.35 -17.72 18.61
CA LYS A 117 7.13 -19.09 18.15
C LYS A 117 7.30 -19.16 16.63
N ALA A 118 8.19 -20.04 16.17
CA ALA A 118 8.44 -20.29 14.74
C ALA A 118 8.76 -19.02 13.92
N SER A 119 9.58 -18.11 14.46
CA SER A 119 9.93 -16.85 13.79
C SER A 119 10.60 -17.12 12.44
N ILE A 120 10.10 -16.48 11.39
CA ILE A 120 10.69 -16.62 10.06
C ILE A 120 12.11 -16.09 10.08
N ASN A 121 12.37 -14.98 10.79
CA ASN A 121 13.71 -14.39 10.86
C ASN A 121 14.74 -15.37 11.49
N SER A 122 14.40 -16.08 12.57
CA SER A 122 15.31 -17.08 13.16
C SER A 122 15.54 -18.27 12.22
N ASN A 123 14.50 -18.75 11.55
CA ASN A 123 14.64 -19.82 10.56
C ASN A 123 15.55 -19.39 9.40
N CYS A 124 15.40 -18.15 8.91
CA CYS A 124 16.28 -17.59 7.89
C CYS A 124 17.74 -17.56 8.34
N GLN A 125 18.02 -17.11 9.57
CA GLN A 125 19.41 -17.11 10.06
C GLN A 125 19.99 -18.52 10.18
N ASN A 126 19.19 -19.48 10.66
CA ASN A 126 19.66 -20.85 10.90
C ASN A 126 19.89 -21.63 9.60
N TRP A 127 19.00 -21.50 8.61
CA TRP A 127 19.00 -22.34 7.41
C TRP A 127 19.65 -21.68 6.18
N VAL A 128 19.78 -20.35 6.16
CA VAL A 128 20.35 -19.63 5.01
C VAL A 128 21.79 -19.20 5.29
N SER A 129 22.05 -18.56 6.43
CA SER A 129 23.36 -17.98 6.76
C SER A 129 24.43 -19.02 7.12
N GLY A 130 24.03 -20.21 7.59
CA GLY A 130 24.94 -21.26 8.07
C GLY A 130 25.14 -22.45 7.13
N TYR A 131 24.33 -22.58 6.07
CA TYR A 131 24.29 -23.77 5.20
C TYR A 131 24.25 -23.37 3.71
N GLU A 132 25.26 -22.63 3.24
CA GLU A 132 25.35 -22.26 1.83
C GLU A 132 25.69 -23.48 0.95
N PHE A 133 24.86 -23.75 -0.06
CA PHE A 133 25.08 -24.80 -1.05
C PHE A 133 25.38 -24.19 -2.43
N LYS A 134 26.31 -24.79 -3.19
CA LYS A 134 26.72 -24.33 -4.52
C LYS A 134 26.63 -25.46 -5.55
N GLY A 135 26.46 -25.10 -6.83
CA GLY A 135 26.36 -26.04 -7.96
C GLY A 135 24.93 -26.43 -8.31
N ALA A 136 24.73 -27.07 -9.47
CA ALA A 136 23.42 -27.48 -9.98
C ALA A 136 22.90 -28.74 -9.29
N SER A 137 22.54 -28.63 -8.01
CA SER A 137 22.00 -29.72 -7.20
C SER A 137 20.65 -29.36 -6.59
N ILE A 138 19.86 -30.37 -6.23
CA ILE A 138 18.57 -30.20 -5.54
C ILE A 138 18.76 -29.46 -4.21
N ASN A 139 19.87 -29.69 -3.51
CA ASN A 139 20.19 -29.01 -2.25
C ASN A 139 20.40 -27.51 -2.45
N THR A 140 21.06 -27.12 -3.55
CA THR A 140 21.21 -25.70 -3.92
C THR A 140 19.86 -25.07 -4.25
N LEU A 141 18.98 -25.79 -4.97
CA LEU A 141 17.63 -25.30 -5.28
C LEU A 141 16.78 -25.11 -4.01
N ALA A 142 16.87 -26.05 -3.08
CA ALA A 142 16.19 -25.96 -1.79
C ALA A 142 16.70 -24.77 -0.97
N TRP A 143 18.03 -24.56 -0.92
CA TRP A 143 18.62 -23.40 -0.25
C TRP A 143 18.19 -22.09 -0.91
N LEU A 144 18.23 -21.98 -2.24
CA LEU A 144 17.81 -20.78 -2.97
C LEU A 144 16.33 -20.47 -2.76
N THR A 145 15.49 -21.50 -2.66
CA THR A 145 14.06 -21.34 -2.33
C THR A 145 13.88 -20.75 -0.92
N ASN A 146 14.60 -21.27 0.08
CA ASN A 146 14.57 -20.72 1.44
C ASN A 146 15.10 -19.28 1.48
N PHE A 147 16.19 -18.99 0.76
CA PHE A 147 16.74 -17.65 0.61
C PHE A 147 15.71 -16.68 0.01
N ASN A 148 15.00 -17.10 -1.04
CA ASN A 148 13.95 -16.29 -1.67
C ASN A 148 12.80 -16.00 -0.70
N ILE A 149 12.28 -17.02 -0.01
CA ILE A 149 11.21 -16.87 1.00
C ILE A 149 11.60 -15.82 2.05
N CYS A 150 12.83 -15.92 2.58
CA CYS A 150 13.34 -14.98 3.58
C CYS A 150 13.40 -13.53 3.08
N ASN A 151 13.85 -13.32 1.85
CA ASN A 151 13.92 -11.98 1.27
C ASN A 151 12.53 -11.44 0.91
N CYS A 152 11.62 -12.27 0.42
CA CYS A 152 10.23 -11.90 0.19
C CYS A 152 9.55 -11.40 1.47
N TRP A 153 9.75 -12.09 2.59
CA TRP A 153 9.20 -11.66 3.89
C TRP A 153 9.75 -10.31 4.35
N LYS A 154 11.07 -10.11 4.25
CA LYS A 154 11.70 -8.83 4.60
C LYS A 154 11.25 -7.70 3.67
N ALA A 155 11.15 -7.97 2.37
CA ALA A 155 10.68 -7.02 1.38
C ALA A 155 9.22 -6.64 1.62
N ALA A 156 8.34 -7.62 1.84
CA ALA A 156 6.92 -7.37 2.15
C ALA A 156 6.78 -6.47 3.39
N PHE A 157 7.47 -6.80 4.48
CA PHE A 157 7.46 -5.98 5.68
C PHE A 157 7.95 -4.54 5.42
N ALA A 158 9.04 -4.38 4.67
CA ALA A 158 9.56 -3.05 4.32
C ALA A 158 8.57 -2.23 3.48
N PHE A 159 7.96 -2.85 2.46
CA PHE A 159 6.97 -2.17 1.61
C PHE A 159 5.68 -1.85 2.37
N GLU A 160 5.23 -2.71 3.27
CA GLU A 160 4.07 -2.43 4.14
C GLU A 160 4.30 -1.18 5.01
N VAL A 161 5.50 -1.03 5.59
CA VAL A 161 5.88 0.19 6.34
C VAL A 161 5.87 1.41 5.43
N VAL A 162 6.53 1.33 4.27
CA VAL A 162 6.62 2.45 3.32
C VAL A 162 5.23 2.89 2.86
N VAL A 163 4.38 1.95 2.42
CA VAL A 163 3.02 2.27 1.96
C VAL A 163 2.19 2.88 3.09
N SER A 164 2.28 2.34 4.32
CA SER A 164 1.56 2.90 5.47
C SER A 164 1.92 4.37 5.73
N VAL A 165 3.22 4.70 5.69
CA VAL A 165 3.70 6.08 5.86
C VAL A 165 3.22 6.97 4.72
N PHE A 166 3.29 6.51 3.48
CA PHE A 166 2.85 7.28 2.32
C PHE A 166 1.33 7.50 2.31
N LEU A 167 0.52 6.58 2.85
CA LEU A 167 -0.92 6.78 3.02
C LEU A 167 -1.22 7.90 4.04
N ILE A 168 -0.46 7.98 5.14
CA ILE A 168 -0.54 9.12 6.07
C ILE A 168 -0.14 10.41 5.35
N TRP A 169 0.92 10.38 4.56
CA TRP A 169 1.37 11.55 3.82
C TRP A 169 0.30 12.04 2.81
N MET A 170 -0.43 11.14 2.16
CA MET A 170 -1.56 11.49 1.29
C MET A 170 -2.65 12.26 2.04
N ILE A 171 -2.97 11.84 3.25
CA ILE A 171 -3.95 12.52 4.11
C ILE A 171 -3.48 13.96 4.39
N VAL A 172 -2.20 14.14 4.74
CA VAL A 172 -1.61 15.46 4.99
C VAL A 172 -1.66 16.35 3.74
N MET A 173 -1.27 15.83 2.57
CA MET A 173 -1.34 16.57 1.30
C MET A 173 -2.78 16.98 0.98
N ALA A 174 -3.75 16.08 1.16
CA ALA A 174 -5.15 16.40 0.91
C ALA A 174 -5.71 17.46 1.86
N PHE A 175 -5.27 17.49 3.13
CA PHE A 175 -5.61 18.57 4.06
C PHE A 175 -4.98 19.92 3.66
N GLN A 176 -3.74 19.92 3.17
CA GLN A 176 -3.10 21.14 2.67
C GLN A 176 -3.86 21.71 1.48
N VAL A 177 -4.21 20.86 0.51
CA VAL A 177 -5.02 21.25 -0.67
C VAL A 177 -6.39 21.80 -0.25
N ARG A 178 -7.04 21.21 0.77
CA ARG A 178 -8.28 21.74 1.33
C ARG A 178 -8.08 23.14 1.93
N LYS A 179 -7.09 23.30 2.82
CA LYS A 179 -6.83 24.56 3.54
C LYS A 179 -6.48 25.72 2.61
N HIS A 180 -5.71 25.48 1.55
CA HIS A 180 -5.35 26.53 0.59
C HIS A 180 -6.57 27.20 -0.08
N ILE A 181 -7.71 26.53 -0.07
CA ILE A 181 -8.92 27.01 -0.71
C ILE A 181 -9.80 27.82 0.26
N ASP A 182 -9.67 27.61 1.58
CA ASP A 182 -10.45 28.36 2.58
C ASP A 182 -9.89 29.78 2.86
N ILE A 183 -8.73 30.11 2.28
CA ILE A 183 -8.03 31.40 2.46
C ILE A 183 -8.41 32.41 1.35
N PHE A 184 -9.19 31.99 0.34
CA PHE A 184 -9.67 32.83 -0.77
C PHE A 184 -11.20 32.76 -0.89
#